data_AF-A0A662ZAV6-F1
#
_entry.id   AF-A0A662ZAV6-F1
#
_cell.length_a   1.000
_cell.length_b   1.000
_cell.length_c   1.000
_cell.angle_alpha   90.00
_cell.angle_beta   90.00
_cell.angle_gamma   90.00
#
_symmetry.space_group_name_H-M   'P 1'
#
loop_
_entity.id
_entity.type
_entity.pdbx_description
1 polymer ?
#
loop_
_entity_poly.entity_id
_entity_poly.type
_entity_poly.pdbx_seq_one_letter_code
_entity_poly.pdbx_strand_id
1 'polypeptide(L)'
;MEEQVRQYFEELDPEKRKALLEEIDKDKASFRRELYKKRFEFRRKPDRIADLWLFKCVYLPGLYRRKFLKKATLREVNLTIDEFFLREQLNDEQREELYLEMRNAVRRYLSTCKSAKYASSFFGLKKASDDEKFQRTTEDIWKMSRGIARVYGLEKELALWCDACYAELIAYEPSCEARFQELEKDFKK
;
A
#
# COMPACT_ATOMS: atom_id res chain seq x y z
N MET A 1 -2.26 21.46 6.50
CA MET A 1 -2.32 20.31 7.42
C MET A 1 -1.57 20.67 8.69
N GLU A 2 -2.15 20.41 9.86
CA GLU A 2 -1.48 20.64 11.15
C GLU A 2 -0.28 19.69 11.31
N GLU A 3 0.74 20.12 12.05
CA GLU A 3 2.01 19.37 12.19
C GLU A 3 1.78 17.99 12.84
N GLN A 4 0.89 17.87 13.83
CA GLN A 4 0.58 16.58 14.46
C GLN A 4 -0.11 15.61 13.49
N VAL A 5 -1.02 16.10 12.64
CA VAL A 5 -1.69 15.30 11.61
C VAL A 5 -0.67 14.79 10.59
N ARG A 6 0.29 15.64 10.21
CA ARG A 6 1.40 15.23 9.34
C ARG A 6 2.24 14.13 9.98
N GLN A 7 2.63 14.29 11.24
CA GLN A 7 3.38 13.28 12.00
C GLN A 7 2.62 11.96 12.07
N TYR A 8 1.31 11.99 12.27
CA TYR A 8 0.46 10.79 12.25
C TYR A 8 0.57 10.04 10.90
N PHE A 9 0.52 10.73 9.76
CA PHE A 9 0.63 10.06 8.45
C PHE A 9 2.06 9.64 8.09
N GLU A 10 3.09 10.21 8.71
CA GLU A 10 4.49 9.83 8.48
C GLU A 10 4.96 8.68 9.38
N GLU A 11 4.37 8.48 10.56
CA GLU A 11 4.74 7.45 11.53
C GLU A 11 4.44 6.03 11.00
N LEU A 12 5.40 5.11 11.14
CA LEU A 12 5.31 3.72 10.68
C LEU A 12 5.07 2.73 11.82
N ASP A 13 5.40 3.12 13.06
CA ASP A 13 5.13 2.35 14.26
C ASP A 13 3.63 2.45 14.64
N PRO A 14 2.88 1.33 14.67
CA PRO A 14 1.45 1.36 14.96
C PRO A 14 1.10 1.95 16.32
N GLU A 15 1.90 1.66 17.35
CA GLU A 15 1.59 2.06 18.72
C GLU A 15 1.77 3.57 18.89
N LYS A 16 2.87 4.11 18.38
CA LYS A 16 3.09 5.56 18.32
C LYS A 16 2.02 6.25 17.49
N ARG A 17 1.66 5.66 16.35
CA ARG A 17 0.62 6.19 15.46
C ARG A 17 -0.75 6.21 16.13
N LYS A 18 -1.07 5.20 16.93
CA LYS A 18 -2.28 5.16 17.76
C LYS A 18 -2.29 6.28 18.80
N ALA A 19 -1.18 6.47 19.52
CA ALA A 19 -1.06 7.52 20.53
C ALA A 19 -1.23 8.92 19.91
N LEU A 20 -0.60 9.17 18.75
CA LEU A 20 -0.79 10.42 18.00
C LEU A 20 -2.26 10.64 17.62
N LEU A 21 -2.94 9.59 17.12
CA LEU A 21 -4.34 9.67 16.73
C LEU A 21 -5.28 9.95 17.92
N GLU A 22 -4.99 9.36 19.08
CA GLU A 22 -5.77 9.58 20.31
C GLU A 22 -5.68 11.03 20.80
N GLU A 23 -4.51 11.67 20.65
CA GLU A 23 -4.33 13.09 20.95
C GLU A 23 -4.98 14.02 19.92
N ILE A 24 -4.78 13.75 18.62
CA ILE A 24 -5.34 14.58 17.53
C ILE A 24 -6.87 14.58 17.57
N ASP A 25 -7.47 13.41 17.76
CA ASP A 25 -8.91 13.23 17.67
C ASP A 25 -9.57 13.07 19.04
N LYS A 26 -8.97 13.63 20.09
CA LYS A 26 -9.43 13.49 21.48
C LYS A 26 -10.89 13.91 21.68
N ASP A 27 -11.28 15.00 21.02
CA ASP A 27 -12.57 15.67 21.24
C ASP A 27 -13.62 15.37 20.16
N LYS A 28 -13.24 14.71 19.06
CA LYS A 28 -14.16 14.43 17.94
C LYS A 28 -13.74 13.21 17.13
N ALA A 29 -14.72 12.37 16.77
CA ALA A 29 -14.49 11.29 15.82
C ALA A 29 -14.13 11.85 14.44
N SER A 30 -13.06 11.31 13.84
CA SER A 30 -12.55 11.68 12.52
C SER A 30 -12.60 10.48 11.57
N PHE A 31 -12.43 10.75 10.28
CA PHE A 31 -12.24 9.68 9.29
C PHE A 31 -10.90 8.95 9.49
N ARG A 32 -9.84 9.62 9.97
CA ARG A 32 -8.58 8.97 10.39
C ARG A 32 -8.78 7.86 11.42
N ARG A 33 -9.68 8.04 12.40
CA ARG A 33 -10.04 6.98 13.36
C ARG A 33 -10.65 5.76 12.68
N GLU A 34 -11.51 5.97 11.69
CA GLU A 34 -12.12 4.90 10.91
C GLU A 34 -11.08 4.16 10.06
N LEU A 35 -10.19 4.89 9.38
CA LEU A 35 -9.07 4.34 8.63
C LEU A 35 -8.14 3.50 9.51
N TYR A 36 -7.72 4.03 10.66
CA TYR A 36 -6.87 3.33 11.62
C TYR A 36 -7.52 2.03 12.09
N LYS A 37 -8.79 2.11 12.48
CA LYS A 37 -9.61 0.97 12.89
C LYS A 37 -9.64 -0.11 11.81
N LYS A 38 -9.92 0.26 10.57
CA LYS A 38 -9.97 -0.69 9.45
C LYS A 38 -8.63 -1.31 9.12
N ARG A 39 -7.54 -0.57 9.33
CA ARG A 39 -6.19 -1.03 9.08
C ARG A 39 -5.67 -2.00 10.15
N PHE A 40 -6.01 -1.78 11.43
CA PHE A 40 -5.39 -2.50 12.55
C PHE A 40 -6.34 -3.33 13.42
N GLU A 41 -7.66 -3.12 13.40
CA GLU A 41 -8.59 -3.90 14.22
C GLU A 41 -8.88 -5.27 13.58
N PHE A 42 -8.08 -6.26 13.98
CA PHE A 42 -8.28 -7.64 13.59
C PHE A 42 -9.37 -8.30 14.45
N ARG A 43 -10.62 -8.30 13.98
CA ARG A 43 -11.80 -8.81 14.72
C ARG A 43 -11.65 -10.21 15.33
N ARG A 44 -10.77 -11.08 14.79
CA ARG A 44 -10.59 -12.47 15.26
C ARG A 44 -9.47 -12.66 16.28
N LYS A 45 -8.55 -11.70 16.43
CA LYS A 45 -7.41 -11.72 17.38
C LYS A 45 -7.11 -10.29 17.85
N PRO A 46 -7.94 -9.74 18.75
CA PRO A 46 -7.83 -8.36 19.18
C PRO A 46 -6.52 -8.05 19.93
N ASP A 47 -5.81 -9.07 20.40
CA ASP A 47 -4.50 -9.02 21.04
C ASP A 47 -3.33 -8.80 20.06
N ARG A 48 -3.59 -8.90 18.75
CA ARG A 48 -2.55 -8.71 17.71
C ARG A 48 -2.81 -7.46 16.89
N ILE A 49 -1.85 -6.55 16.90
CA ILE A 49 -1.79 -5.46 15.92
C ILE A 49 -1.24 -6.04 14.62
N ALA A 50 -2.12 -6.32 13.67
CA ALA A 50 -1.75 -6.72 12.32
C ALA A 50 -2.13 -5.59 11.36
N ASP A 51 -1.16 -5.12 10.58
CA ASP A 51 -1.39 -4.13 9.54
C ASP A 51 -1.99 -4.80 8.31
N LEU A 52 -3.32 -4.71 8.18
CA LEU A 52 -4.05 -5.35 7.10
C LEU A 52 -3.72 -4.75 5.73
N TRP A 53 -3.40 -3.46 5.68
CA TRP A 53 -3.10 -2.76 4.43
C TRP A 53 -1.68 -3.06 3.96
N LEU A 54 -0.72 -3.18 4.88
CA LEU A 54 0.60 -3.75 4.59
C LEU A 54 0.47 -5.16 4.00
N PHE A 55 -0.42 -6.00 4.56
CA PHE A 55 -0.65 -7.33 4.02
C PHE A 55 -1.17 -7.29 2.57
N LYS A 56 -2.01 -6.31 2.21
CA LYS A 56 -2.45 -6.12 0.82
C LYS A 56 -1.29 -5.82 -0.14
N CYS A 57 -0.27 -5.10 0.30
CA CYS A 57 0.94 -4.85 -0.51
C CYS A 57 1.67 -6.15 -0.87
N VAL A 58 1.61 -7.18 -0.02
CA VAL A 58 2.20 -8.51 -0.28
C VAL A 58 1.25 -9.40 -1.08
N TYR A 59 -0.05 -9.27 -0.83
CA TYR A 59 -1.08 -10.15 -1.38
C TYR A 59 -1.43 -9.83 -2.84
N LEU A 60 -1.60 -8.54 -3.18
CA LEU A 60 -2.02 -8.08 -4.50
C LEU A 60 -1.04 -8.45 -5.65
N PRO A 61 0.30 -8.41 -5.49
CA PRO A 61 1.21 -8.95 -6.50
C PRO A 61 0.98 -10.44 -6.77
N GLY A 62 0.62 -11.20 -5.72
CA GLY A 62 0.26 -12.62 -5.83
C GLY A 62 -1.02 -12.83 -6.64
N LEU A 63 -2.02 -11.96 -6.46
CA LEU A 63 -3.23 -11.95 -7.28
C LEU A 63 -2.94 -11.65 -8.75
N TYR A 64 -2.11 -10.65 -9.04
CA TYR A 64 -1.68 -10.35 -10.41
C TYR A 64 -1.04 -11.56 -11.10
N ARG A 65 -0.18 -12.32 -10.40
CA ARG A 65 0.46 -13.54 -10.93
C ARG A 65 -0.56 -14.65 -11.22
N ARG A 66 -1.72 -14.63 -10.56
CA ARG A 66 -2.85 -15.56 -10.75
C ARG A 66 -3.91 -15.01 -11.72
N LYS A 67 -3.54 -14.08 -12.61
CA LYS A 67 -4.48 -13.44 -13.55
C LYS A 67 -5.27 -14.38 -14.46
N PHE A 68 -4.82 -15.62 -14.63
CA PHE A 68 -5.55 -16.67 -15.36
C PHE A 68 -6.79 -17.19 -14.60
N LEU A 69 -6.86 -17.04 -13.27
CA LEU A 69 -8.03 -17.39 -12.44
C LEU A 69 -9.00 -16.20 -12.30
N LYS A 70 -9.44 -15.63 -13.43
CA LYS A 70 -10.07 -14.30 -13.49
C LYS A 70 -11.18 -14.07 -12.46
N LYS A 71 -12.17 -14.98 -12.33
CA LYS A 71 -13.34 -14.78 -11.46
C LYS A 71 -12.99 -14.71 -9.96
N ALA A 72 -12.18 -15.66 -9.47
CA ALA A 72 -11.80 -15.72 -8.07
C ALA A 72 -10.91 -14.52 -7.69
N THR A 73 -9.92 -14.21 -8.52
CA THR A 73 -9.03 -13.08 -8.28
C THR A 73 -9.78 -11.75 -8.34
N LEU A 74 -10.69 -11.56 -9.30
CA LEU A 74 -11.51 -10.35 -9.39
C LEU A 74 -12.34 -10.15 -8.11
N ARG A 75 -12.91 -11.22 -7.54
CA ARG A 75 -13.64 -11.13 -6.27
C ARG A 75 -12.75 -10.60 -5.14
N GLU A 76 -11.53 -11.12 -5.01
CA GLU A 76 -10.56 -10.69 -3.99
C GLU A 76 -10.09 -9.24 -4.18
N VAL A 77 -9.94 -8.80 -5.44
CA VAL A 77 -9.63 -7.39 -5.76
C VAL A 77 -10.78 -6.48 -5.36
N ASN A 78 -12.02 -6.87 -5.68
CA ASN A 78 -13.21 -6.11 -5.28
C ASN A 78 -13.34 -5.98 -3.75
N LEU A 79 -13.07 -7.07 -3.00
CA LEU A 79 -13.03 -7.00 -1.54
C LEU A 79 -11.98 -6.01 -1.04
N THR A 80 -10.82 -5.96 -1.70
CA THR A 80 -9.76 -5.00 -1.34
C THR A 80 -10.16 -3.56 -1.66
N ILE A 81 -10.87 -3.32 -2.77
CA ILE A 81 -11.42 -2.01 -3.13
C ILE A 81 -12.38 -1.51 -2.03
N ASP A 82 -13.26 -2.40 -1.56
CA ASP A 82 -14.22 -2.06 -0.50
C ASP A 82 -13.51 -1.83 0.84
N GLU A 83 -12.51 -2.64 1.19
CA GLU A 83 -11.70 -2.46 2.41
C GLU A 83 -10.87 -1.17 2.40
N PHE A 84 -10.54 -0.64 1.22
CA PHE A 84 -9.80 0.60 1.02
C PHE A 84 -10.69 1.82 0.82
N PHE A 85 -12.01 1.72 1.04
CA PHE A 85 -12.94 2.85 0.88
C PHE A 85 -12.96 3.44 -0.53
N LEU A 86 -12.47 2.72 -1.54
CA LEU A 86 -12.24 3.28 -2.89
C LEU A 86 -13.52 3.50 -3.72
N ARG A 87 -14.67 3.01 -3.22
CA ARG A 87 -16.00 3.24 -3.80
C ARG A 87 -16.84 4.22 -3.01
N GLU A 88 -16.36 4.65 -1.85
CA GLU A 88 -17.12 5.53 -0.99
C GLU A 88 -17.11 6.96 -1.53
N GLN A 89 -18.21 7.68 -1.30
CA GLN A 89 -18.28 9.10 -1.61
C GLN A 89 -17.63 9.88 -0.48
N LEU A 90 -16.36 10.19 -0.67
CA LEU A 90 -15.55 10.97 0.27
C LEU A 90 -15.52 12.44 -0.14
N ASN A 91 -15.55 13.33 0.84
CA ASN A 91 -15.21 14.74 0.59
C ASN A 91 -13.70 14.90 0.35
N ASP A 92 -13.26 16.09 -0.05
CA ASP A 92 -11.86 16.33 -0.41
C ASP A 92 -10.88 16.07 0.74
N GLU A 93 -11.26 16.42 1.98
CA GLU A 93 -10.45 16.16 3.17
C GLU A 93 -10.30 14.66 3.43
N GLN A 94 -11.40 13.91 3.41
CA GLN A 94 -11.39 12.45 3.59
C GLN A 94 -10.61 11.75 2.48
N ARG A 95 -10.70 12.24 1.24
CA ARG A 95 -9.94 11.70 0.11
C ARG A 95 -8.44 11.90 0.28
N GLU A 96 -8.01 13.07 0.76
CA GLU A 96 -6.62 13.35 1.08
C GLU A 96 -6.12 12.46 2.22
N GLU A 97 -6.91 12.29 3.28
CA GLU A 97 -6.57 11.39 4.39
C GLU A 97 -6.41 9.94 3.93
N LEU A 98 -7.32 9.46 3.08
CA LEU A 98 -7.22 8.12 2.49
C LEU A 98 -5.96 7.97 1.64
N TYR A 99 -5.64 8.97 0.82
CA TYR A 99 -4.43 8.99 0.01
C TYR A 99 -3.16 8.91 0.87
N LEU A 100 -3.07 9.70 1.93
CA LEU A 100 -1.94 9.69 2.86
C LEU A 100 -1.85 8.38 3.65
N GLU A 101 -2.98 7.80 4.03
CA GLU A 101 -3.04 6.49 4.69
C GLU A 101 -2.51 5.38 3.77
N MET A 102 -2.89 5.39 2.49
CA MET A 102 -2.38 4.47 1.48
C MET A 102 -0.87 4.63 1.29
N ARG A 103 -0.40 5.88 1.16
CA ARG A 103 1.04 6.18 1.07
C ARG A 103 1.81 5.67 2.29
N ASN A 104 1.26 5.84 3.49
CA ASN A 104 1.87 5.29 4.71
C ASN A 104 2.00 3.76 4.66
N ALA A 105 0.95 3.05 4.22
CA ALA A 105 1.00 1.60 4.06
C ALA A 105 2.08 1.16 3.06
N VAL A 106 2.18 1.85 1.94
CA VAL A 106 3.22 1.60 0.92
C VAL A 106 4.61 1.91 1.47
N ARG A 107 4.80 3.03 2.20
CA ARG A 107 6.07 3.37 2.84
C ARG A 107 6.52 2.28 3.80
N ARG A 108 5.59 1.76 4.61
CA ARG A 108 5.87 0.65 5.51
C ARG A 108 6.28 -0.61 4.76
N TYR A 109 5.62 -0.93 3.65
CA TYR A 109 6.04 -2.05 2.80
C TYR A 109 7.47 -1.85 2.27
N LEU A 110 7.77 -0.67 1.72
CA LEU A 110 9.08 -0.33 1.18
C LEU A 110 10.19 -0.37 2.24
N SER A 111 9.90 -0.01 3.49
CA SER A 111 10.87 -0.12 4.60
C SER A 111 11.19 -1.57 4.94
N THR A 112 10.22 -2.49 4.78
CA THR A 112 10.50 -3.94 4.92
C THR A 112 11.34 -4.50 3.78
N CYS A 113 11.19 -3.99 2.56
CA CYS A 113 11.99 -4.41 1.39
C CYS A 113 13.47 -4.03 1.51
N LYS A 114 13.80 -2.92 2.19
CA LYS A 114 15.21 -2.54 2.48
C LYS A 114 15.86 -3.42 3.56
N SER A 115 15.07 -4.01 4.45
CA SER A 115 15.62 -4.75 5.60
C SER A 115 16.34 -6.04 5.18
N ALA A 116 17.50 -6.30 5.79
CA ALA A 116 18.38 -7.44 5.47
C ALA A 116 17.71 -8.83 5.57
N LYS A 117 16.55 -8.94 6.23
CA LYS A 117 15.78 -10.19 6.39
C LYS A 117 15.09 -10.65 5.11
N TYR A 118 14.83 -9.76 4.14
CA TYR A 118 14.35 -10.18 2.81
C TYR A 118 15.49 -10.70 1.91
N ALA A 119 16.74 -10.36 2.25
CA ALA A 119 17.94 -10.78 1.53
C ALA A 119 18.47 -12.16 1.96
N SER A 120 17.92 -12.78 3.01
CA SER A 120 18.48 -13.99 3.63
C SER A 120 17.84 -15.32 3.21
N SER A 121 16.80 -15.32 2.35
CA SER A 121 15.99 -16.54 2.12
C SER A 121 16.28 -17.31 0.84
N PHE A 122 17.37 -17.04 0.12
CA PHE A 122 17.80 -17.91 -0.98
C PHE A 122 19.31 -18.19 -0.88
N PHE A 123 19.64 -19.33 -0.28
CA PHE A 123 20.86 -20.11 -0.53
C PHE A 123 22.16 -19.32 -0.76
N GLY A 124 22.77 -18.78 0.30
CA GLY A 124 24.24 -18.69 0.47
C GLY A 124 25.11 -18.08 -0.64
N LEU A 125 24.57 -17.45 -1.69
CA LEU A 125 25.31 -16.97 -2.84
C LEU A 125 24.74 -15.63 -3.29
N LYS A 126 25.55 -14.57 -3.10
CA LYS A 126 25.33 -13.16 -3.45
C LYS A 126 24.13 -12.48 -2.76
N LYS A 127 24.42 -11.52 -1.86
CA LYS A 127 23.46 -10.47 -1.52
C LYS A 127 23.05 -9.79 -2.82
N ALA A 128 21.76 -9.77 -3.13
CA ALA A 128 21.24 -8.92 -4.20
C ALA A 128 21.72 -7.48 -3.96
N SER A 129 22.19 -6.82 -5.01
CA SER A 129 22.52 -5.40 -4.91
C SER A 129 21.26 -4.63 -4.53
N ASP A 130 21.42 -3.44 -3.96
CA ASP A 130 20.26 -2.61 -3.63
C ASP A 130 19.46 -2.27 -4.89
N ASP A 131 20.13 -2.08 -6.03
CA ASP A 131 19.50 -1.92 -7.34
C ASP A 131 18.59 -3.10 -7.70
N GLU A 132 19.06 -4.35 -7.59
CA GLU A 132 18.25 -5.53 -7.88
C GLU A 132 17.02 -5.65 -6.97
N LYS A 133 17.15 -5.23 -5.71
CA LYS A 133 16.01 -5.17 -4.78
C LYS A 133 15.00 -4.12 -5.23
N PHE A 134 15.45 -2.93 -5.59
CA PHE A 134 14.56 -1.86 -6.04
C PHE A 134 13.87 -2.17 -7.36
N GLN A 135 14.54 -2.87 -8.29
CA GLN A 135 13.91 -3.35 -9.51
C GLN A 135 12.76 -4.32 -9.23
N ARG A 136 12.96 -5.28 -8.31
CA ARG A 136 11.91 -6.22 -7.89
C ARG A 136 10.79 -5.53 -7.14
N THR A 137 11.12 -4.62 -6.22
CA THR A 137 10.13 -3.84 -5.48
C THR A 137 9.32 -2.97 -6.43
N THR A 138 9.93 -2.32 -7.42
CA THR A 138 9.23 -1.54 -8.45
C THR A 138 8.22 -2.41 -9.20
N GLU A 139 8.62 -3.62 -9.58
CA GLU A 139 7.74 -4.56 -10.26
C GLU A 139 6.56 -5.00 -9.36
N ASP A 140 6.80 -5.28 -8.08
CA ASP A 140 5.73 -5.63 -7.15
C ASP A 140 4.77 -4.46 -6.88
N ILE A 141 5.28 -3.23 -6.70
CA ILE A 141 4.46 -2.01 -6.61
C ILE A 141 3.63 -1.84 -7.88
N TRP A 142 4.22 -2.00 -9.05
CA TRP A 142 3.49 -1.90 -10.32
C TRP A 142 2.39 -2.98 -10.41
N LYS A 143 2.71 -4.24 -10.08
CA LYS A 143 1.77 -5.36 -10.11
C LYS A 143 0.59 -5.16 -9.16
N MET A 144 0.83 -4.67 -7.93
CA MET A 144 -0.25 -4.43 -6.95
C MET A 144 -1.10 -3.19 -7.24
N SER A 145 -0.66 -2.33 -8.15
CA SER A 145 -1.34 -1.07 -8.50
C SER A 145 -1.83 -1.09 -9.95
N ARG A 146 -1.09 -0.47 -10.88
CA ARG A 146 -1.46 -0.33 -12.29
C ARG A 146 -1.65 -1.67 -12.98
N GLY A 147 -0.82 -2.66 -12.66
CA GLY A 147 -0.88 -4.00 -13.22
C GLY A 147 -2.22 -4.69 -12.92
N ILE A 148 -2.62 -4.75 -11.65
CA ILE A 148 -3.89 -5.38 -11.26
C ILE A 148 -5.09 -4.58 -11.78
N ALA A 149 -5.02 -3.24 -11.74
CA ALA A 149 -6.09 -2.40 -12.26
C ALA A 149 -6.38 -2.68 -13.73
N ARG A 150 -5.34 -2.72 -14.57
CA ARG A 150 -5.48 -2.97 -16.01
C ARG A 150 -5.89 -4.39 -16.36
N VAL A 151 -5.35 -5.38 -15.66
CA VAL A 151 -5.72 -6.79 -15.90
C VAL A 151 -7.23 -7.01 -15.71
N TYR A 152 -7.86 -6.24 -14.82
CA TYR A 152 -9.26 -6.41 -14.45
C TYR A 152 -10.19 -5.29 -14.93
N GLY A 153 -9.68 -4.26 -15.62
CA GLY A 153 -10.48 -3.13 -16.08
C GLY A 153 -11.02 -2.25 -14.93
N LEU A 154 -10.21 -2.09 -13.87
CA LEU A 154 -10.56 -1.39 -12.62
C LEU A 154 -9.72 -0.11 -12.44
N GLU A 155 -9.24 0.49 -13.51
CA GLU A 155 -8.37 1.67 -13.48
C GLU A 155 -9.02 2.87 -12.81
N LYS A 156 -10.35 3.00 -12.92
CA LYS A 156 -11.09 4.09 -12.27
C LYS A 156 -11.21 3.85 -10.76
N GLU A 157 -11.59 2.65 -10.36
CA GLU A 157 -11.79 2.26 -8.97
C GLU A 157 -10.47 2.25 -8.19
N LEU A 158 -9.38 1.83 -8.82
CA LEU A 158 -8.06 1.76 -8.20
C LEU A 158 -7.21 3.02 -8.42
N ALA A 159 -7.75 4.09 -9.02
CA ALA A 159 -6.97 5.28 -9.39
C ALA A 159 -6.20 5.85 -8.19
N LEU A 160 -6.88 6.11 -7.08
CA LEU A 160 -6.27 6.69 -5.86
C LEU A 160 -5.17 5.80 -5.28
N TRP A 161 -5.41 4.49 -5.23
CA TRP A 161 -4.41 3.51 -4.79
C TRP A 161 -3.19 3.48 -5.71
N CYS A 162 -3.42 3.54 -7.02
CA CYS A 162 -2.34 3.55 -8.00
C CYS A 162 -1.48 4.81 -7.89
N ASP A 163 -2.12 5.97 -7.69
CA ASP A 163 -1.43 7.23 -7.51
C ASP A 163 -0.62 7.23 -6.20
N ALA A 164 -1.18 6.72 -5.10
CA ALA A 164 -0.47 6.59 -3.82
C ALA A 164 0.74 5.65 -3.92
N CYS A 165 0.58 4.51 -4.58
CA CYS A 165 1.67 3.55 -4.82
C CYS A 165 2.82 4.16 -5.60
N TYR A 166 2.51 4.82 -6.72
CA TYR A 166 3.51 5.43 -7.58
C TYR A 166 4.20 6.60 -6.87
N ALA A 167 3.42 7.52 -6.28
CA ALA A 167 3.96 8.68 -5.58
C ALA A 167 4.89 8.27 -4.43
N GLU A 168 4.52 7.25 -3.65
CA GLU A 168 5.36 6.79 -2.55
C GLU A 168 6.61 6.05 -3.04
N LEU A 169 6.51 5.24 -4.10
CA LEU A 169 7.70 4.60 -4.70
C LEU A 169 8.73 5.63 -5.15
N ILE A 170 8.31 6.66 -5.90
CA ILE A 170 9.22 7.68 -6.43
C ILE A 170 9.76 8.56 -5.30
N ALA A 171 8.95 8.90 -4.30
CA ALA A 171 9.44 9.63 -3.13
C ALA A 171 10.47 8.82 -2.32
N TYR A 172 10.33 7.50 -2.29
CA TYR A 172 11.20 6.61 -1.52
C TYR A 172 12.51 6.25 -2.25
N GLU A 173 12.45 6.08 -3.56
CA GLU A 173 13.58 5.77 -4.43
C GLU A 173 13.33 6.30 -5.86
N PRO A 174 13.77 7.54 -6.18
CA PRO A 174 13.50 8.16 -7.47
C PRO A 174 14.03 7.38 -8.68
N SER A 175 15.10 6.59 -8.52
CA SER A 175 15.67 5.79 -9.61
C SER A 175 14.72 4.71 -10.13
N CYS A 176 13.66 4.37 -9.38
CA CYS A 176 12.63 3.41 -9.80
C CYS A 176 11.75 3.91 -10.96
N GLU A 177 11.73 5.23 -11.22
CA GLU A 177 10.83 5.82 -12.22
C GLU A 177 11.01 5.23 -13.61
N ALA A 178 12.25 5.11 -14.09
CA ALA A 178 12.54 4.59 -15.42
C ALA A 178 11.99 3.16 -15.59
N ARG A 179 12.17 2.31 -14.59
CA ARG A 179 11.65 0.93 -14.59
C ARG A 179 10.13 0.91 -14.55
N PHE A 180 9.50 1.75 -13.72
CA PHE A 180 8.06 1.81 -13.65
C PHE A 180 7.45 2.18 -15.01
N GLN A 181 8.04 3.15 -15.71
CA GLN A 181 7.61 3.55 -17.05
C GLN A 181 7.85 2.48 -18.13
N GLU A 182 8.89 1.66 -17.97
CA GLU A 182 9.12 0.50 -18.85
C GLU A 182 7.99 -0.52 -18.72
N LEU A 183 7.62 -0.89 -17.49
CA LEU A 183 6.50 -1.80 -17.21
C LEU A 183 5.17 -1.28 -17.78
N GLU A 184 4.95 0.03 -17.68
CA GLU A 184 3.78 0.70 -18.26
C GLU A 184 3.71 0.57 -19.79
N LYS A 185 4.85 0.61 -20.48
CA LYS A 185 4.94 0.46 -21.94
C LYS A 185 4.80 -1.00 -22.36
N ASP A 186 5.43 -1.91 -21.65
CA ASP A 186 5.42 -3.33 -21.99
C ASP A 186 4.02 -3.95 -21.84
N PHE A 187 3.20 -3.45 -20.92
CA PHE A 187 1.81 -3.91 -20.81
C PHE A 187 0.90 -3.41 -21.96
N LYS A 188 1.27 -2.31 -22.62
CA LYS A 188 0.50 -1.77 -23.76
C LYS A 188 0.75 -2.51 -25.08
N LYS A 189 1.81 -3.32 -25.14
CA LYS A 189 2.15 -4.18 -26.28
C LYS A 189 1.43 -5.52 -26.16
#